data_AF-A0AAU6AKX2-F1
#
_entry.id   AF-A0AAU6AKX2-F1
#
_cell.length_a   1.000
_cell.length_b   1.000
_cell.length_c   1.000
_cell.angle_alpha   90.00
_cell.angle_beta   90.00
_cell.angle_gamma   90.00
#
_symmetry.space_group_name_H-M   'P 1'
#
loop_
_entity.id
_entity.type
_entity.pdbx_description
1 polymer ?
#
loop_
_entity_poly.entity_id
_entity_poly.type
_entity_poly.pdbx_seq_one_letter_code
_entity_poly.pdbx_strand_id
1 'polypeptide(L)'
;MAAIPGTHVHTADNAVPPLNDDLAGLLNGLAGFHPGLDLIADGVRALALDRLTIPQTQAVVTMLAGSTDQPGTQIDASALIAALVARLLNADENPALRTLPVDVQDQARTAGADFTDHDAYVTPRGDIAKTVYDLNPI
;
A
#
# COMPACT_ATOMS: atom_id res chain seq x y z
N MET A 1 -23.00 -11.90 -39.51
CA MET A 1 -23.48 -12.09 -38.12
C MET A 1 -22.62 -11.21 -37.25
N ALA A 2 -23.14 -10.07 -36.81
CA ALA A 2 -22.39 -9.09 -36.02
C ALA A 2 -22.20 -9.60 -34.59
N ALA A 3 -20.98 -9.47 -34.06
CA ALA A 3 -20.67 -9.84 -32.68
C ALA A 3 -21.42 -8.91 -31.72
N ILE A 4 -22.04 -9.51 -30.70
CA ILE A 4 -22.71 -8.79 -29.60
C ILE A 4 -21.60 -8.21 -28.71
N PRO A 5 -21.53 -6.88 -28.49
CA PRO A 5 -20.60 -6.29 -27.54
C PRO A 5 -21.15 -6.56 -26.13
N GLY A 6 -20.47 -7.40 -25.34
CA GLY A 6 -20.85 -7.56 -23.93
C GLY A 6 -20.54 -8.89 -23.25
N THR A 7 -19.92 -9.87 -23.89
CA THR A 7 -19.56 -11.14 -23.20
C THR A 7 -18.10 -11.49 -23.39
N HIS A 8 -17.22 -10.77 -22.69
CA HIS A 8 -15.86 -11.28 -22.44
C HIS A 8 -15.93 -12.37 -21.38
N VAL A 9 -16.34 -13.56 -21.81
CA VAL A 9 -16.20 -14.82 -21.06
C VAL A 9 -14.73 -15.02 -20.73
N HIS A 10 -14.40 -15.59 -19.57
CA HIS A 10 -13.03 -15.89 -19.16
C HIS A 10 -12.29 -16.73 -20.22
N THR A 11 -11.53 -16.06 -21.09
CA THR A 11 -10.56 -16.71 -21.99
C THR A 11 -9.19 -16.68 -21.31
N ALA A 12 -8.32 -17.66 -21.61
CA ALA A 12 -6.96 -17.71 -21.08
C ALA A 12 -6.17 -16.41 -21.36
N ASP A 13 -6.46 -15.75 -22.49
CA ASP A 13 -5.86 -14.47 -22.90
C ASP A 13 -6.38 -13.25 -22.11
N ASN A 14 -7.35 -13.43 -21.22
CA ASN A 14 -8.05 -12.35 -20.51
C ASN A 14 -8.20 -12.63 -18.99
N ALA A 15 -7.49 -13.63 -18.50
CA ALA A 15 -7.42 -13.94 -17.08
C ALA A 15 -6.39 -13.04 -16.39
N VAL A 16 -6.65 -12.66 -15.14
CA VAL A 16 -5.64 -12.01 -14.31
C VAL A 16 -4.49 -13.01 -14.10
N PRO A 17 -3.23 -12.65 -14.44
CA PRO A 17 -2.10 -13.54 -14.25
C PRO A 17 -1.96 -13.95 -12.77
N PRO A 18 -1.39 -15.13 -12.49
CA PRO A 18 -1.01 -15.47 -11.12
C PRO A 18 0.02 -14.46 -10.58
N LEU A 19 0.13 -14.38 -9.25
CA LEU A 19 1.18 -13.61 -8.60
C LEU A 19 2.57 -14.08 -9.06
N ASN A 20 3.50 -13.14 -9.22
CA ASN A 20 4.91 -13.47 -9.39
C ASN A 20 5.52 -13.96 -8.06
N ASP A 21 6.66 -14.63 -8.18
CA ASP A 21 7.34 -15.24 -7.02
C ASP A 21 7.76 -14.20 -5.97
N ASP A 22 8.13 -13.00 -6.40
CA ASP A 22 8.58 -11.92 -5.50
C ASP A 22 7.46 -11.45 -4.56
N LEU A 23 6.31 -11.04 -5.12
CA LEU A 23 5.18 -10.60 -4.30
C LEU A 23 4.59 -11.76 -3.50
N ALA A 24 4.49 -12.95 -4.08
CA ALA A 24 4.03 -14.14 -3.37
C ALA A 24 4.93 -14.47 -2.18
N GLY A 25 6.25 -14.38 -2.34
CA GLY A 25 7.23 -14.58 -1.28
C GLY A 25 7.08 -13.60 -0.13
N LEU A 26 6.91 -12.31 -0.41
CA LEU A 26 6.67 -11.27 0.60
C LEU A 26 5.39 -11.53 1.40
N LEU A 27 4.29 -11.87 0.72
CA LEU A 27 3.01 -12.17 1.38
C LEU A 27 3.10 -13.41 2.28
N ASN A 28 3.83 -14.44 1.84
CA ASN A 28 4.06 -15.64 2.64
C ASN A 28 4.94 -15.35 3.87
N GLY A 29 5.84 -14.37 3.79
CA GLY A 29 6.66 -13.93 4.92
C GLY A 29 5.87 -13.27 6.05
N LEU A 30 4.69 -12.70 5.76
CA LEU A 30 3.81 -12.09 6.77
C LEU A 30 2.90 -13.11 7.47
N ALA A 31 2.70 -14.28 6.86
CA ALA A 31 1.69 -15.23 7.26
C ALA A 31 1.91 -15.74 8.70
N GLY A 32 0.88 -15.59 9.54
CA GLY A 32 0.85 -16.12 10.90
C GLY A 32 1.66 -15.32 11.93
N PHE A 33 2.25 -14.18 11.55
CA PHE A 33 2.94 -13.29 12.49
C PHE A 33 1.96 -12.54 13.39
N HIS A 34 0.88 -12.01 12.81
CA HIS A 34 -0.18 -11.31 13.51
C HIS A 34 -1.46 -11.26 12.66
N PRO A 35 -2.67 -11.47 13.21
CA PRO A 35 -3.92 -11.47 12.43
C PRO A 35 -4.16 -10.20 11.62
N GLY A 36 -3.69 -9.05 12.14
CA GLY A 36 -3.76 -7.78 11.41
C GLY A 36 -2.86 -7.73 10.16
N LEU A 37 -1.69 -8.40 10.19
CA LEU A 37 -0.82 -8.49 9.03
C LEU A 37 -1.35 -9.50 8.01
N ASP A 38 -1.98 -10.58 8.47
CA ASP A 38 -2.67 -11.54 7.60
C ASP A 38 -3.78 -10.84 6.79
N LEU A 39 -4.57 -9.97 7.44
CA LEU A 39 -5.60 -9.16 6.76
C LEU A 39 -5.01 -8.20 5.72
N ILE A 40 -3.86 -7.57 6.01
CA ILE A 40 -3.17 -6.73 5.03
C ILE A 40 -2.70 -7.59 3.86
N ALA A 41 -2.10 -8.75 4.11
CA ALA A 41 -1.63 -9.66 3.07
C ALA A 41 -2.78 -10.15 2.18
N ASP A 42 -3.93 -10.47 2.77
CA ASP A 42 -5.13 -10.84 2.02
C ASP A 42 -5.68 -9.68 1.20
N GLY A 43 -5.68 -8.46 1.74
CA GLY A 43 -6.04 -7.25 0.99
C GLY A 43 -5.14 -7.00 -0.22
N VAL A 44 -3.82 -7.11 -0.04
CA VAL A 44 -2.85 -6.98 -1.14
C VAL A 44 -3.05 -8.08 -2.19
N ARG A 45 -3.28 -9.32 -1.76
CA ARG A 45 -3.58 -10.44 -2.68
C ARG A 45 -4.85 -10.20 -3.46
N ALA A 46 -5.89 -9.68 -2.81
CA ALA A 46 -7.15 -9.32 -3.48
C ALA A 46 -6.91 -8.24 -4.55
N LEU A 47 -6.20 -7.16 -4.22
CA LEU A 47 -5.92 -6.08 -5.18
C LEU A 47 -5.09 -6.56 -6.38
N ALA A 48 -4.13 -7.45 -6.15
CA ALA A 48 -3.26 -7.96 -7.22
C ALA A 48 -3.95 -8.98 -8.15
N LEU A 49 -4.96 -9.69 -7.65
CA LEU A 49 -5.70 -10.70 -8.41
C LEU A 49 -7.08 -10.22 -8.90
N ASP A 50 -7.48 -9.00 -8.51
CA ASP A 50 -8.71 -8.38 -8.97
C ASP A 50 -8.57 -7.85 -10.40
N ARG A 51 -9.68 -7.88 -11.13
CA ARG A 51 -9.72 -7.41 -12.50
C ARG A 51 -10.10 -5.93 -12.54
N LEU A 52 -9.14 -5.08 -12.26
CA LEU A 52 -9.32 -3.64 -12.26
C LEU A 52 -9.50 -3.09 -13.68
N THR A 53 -10.41 -2.14 -13.84
CA THR A 53 -10.46 -1.24 -15.01
C THR A 53 -9.31 -0.23 -14.94
N ILE A 54 -9.03 0.50 -16.04
CA ILE A 54 -8.01 1.56 -16.04
C ILE A 54 -8.27 2.61 -14.96
N PRO A 55 -9.48 3.19 -14.81
CA PRO A 55 -9.75 4.16 -13.74
C PRO A 55 -9.58 3.58 -12.33
N GLN A 56 -9.97 2.32 -12.13
CA GLN A 56 -9.77 1.64 -10.84
C GLN A 56 -8.29 1.42 -10.54
N THR A 57 -7.49 1.04 -11.54
CA THR A 57 -6.03 0.88 -11.40
C THR A 57 -5.40 2.20 -10.98
N GLN A 58 -5.75 3.31 -11.64
CA GLN A 58 -5.26 4.64 -11.29
C GLN A 58 -5.64 5.01 -9.85
N ALA A 59 -6.91 4.83 -9.47
CA ALA A 59 -7.39 5.12 -8.12
C ALA A 59 -6.68 4.27 -7.05
N VAL A 60 -6.54 2.95 -7.27
CA VAL A 60 -5.87 2.04 -6.33
C VAL A 60 -4.40 2.42 -6.19
N VAL A 61 -3.69 2.66 -7.29
CA VAL A 61 -2.26 3.07 -7.24
C VAL A 61 -2.11 4.38 -6.49
N THR A 62 -2.94 5.39 -6.76
CA THR A 62 -2.92 6.66 -6.03
C THR A 62 -3.22 6.48 -4.54
N MET A 63 -4.18 5.62 -4.18
CA MET A 63 -4.51 5.35 -2.78
C MET A 63 -3.43 4.53 -2.05
N LEU A 64 -2.60 3.76 -2.76
CA LEU A 64 -1.51 2.98 -2.18
C LEU A 64 -0.20 3.77 -2.08
N ALA A 65 0.17 4.46 -3.16
CA ALA A 65 1.45 5.16 -3.31
C ALA A 65 1.39 6.66 -2.95
N GLY A 66 0.18 7.20 -2.75
CA GLY A 66 -0.06 8.62 -2.57
C GLY A 66 -0.23 9.38 -3.88
N SER A 67 -0.86 10.56 -3.80
CA SER A 67 -0.93 11.54 -4.90
C SER A 67 0.17 12.60 -4.78
N THR A 68 0.55 13.18 -5.92
CA THR A 68 1.34 14.41 -6.01
C THR A 68 0.52 15.68 -5.78
N ASP A 69 -0.81 15.56 -5.70
CA ASP A 69 -1.69 16.69 -5.42
C ASP A 69 -1.44 17.23 -4.00
N GLN A 70 -1.84 18.49 -3.76
CA GLN A 70 -1.43 19.31 -2.63
C GLN A 70 -1.16 18.54 -1.31
N PRO A 71 0.01 18.77 -0.67
CA PRO A 71 0.35 18.20 0.61
C PRO A 71 -0.78 18.41 1.63
N GLY A 72 -1.24 17.32 2.26
CA GLY A 72 -2.23 17.37 3.35
C GLY A 72 -3.69 17.20 2.95
N THR A 73 -4.00 16.97 1.66
CA THR A 73 -5.40 16.80 1.22
C THR A 73 -5.84 15.37 0.96
N GLN A 74 -4.92 14.39 0.96
CA GLN A 74 -5.24 13.00 0.68
C GLN A 74 -4.58 12.05 1.67
N ILE A 75 -5.38 11.12 2.21
CA ILE A 75 -4.92 10.01 3.05
C ILE A 75 -4.68 8.82 2.13
N ASP A 76 -3.43 8.39 1.99
CA ASP A 76 -3.06 7.16 1.31
C ASP A 76 -2.65 6.06 2.30
N ALA A 77 -2.61 4.81 1.84
CA ALA A 77 -2.31 3.65 2.67
C ALA A 77 -0.88 3.74 3.25
N SER A 78 0.06 4.36 2.54
CA SER A 78 1.43 4.54 3.04
C SER A 78 1.45 5.51 4.23
N ALA A 79 0.68 6.60 4.19
CA ALA A 79 0.52 7.55 5.28
C ALA A 79 -0.15 6.89 6.50
N LEU A 80 -1.15 6.04 6.26
CA LEU A 80 -1.82 5.27 7.31
C LEU A 80 -0.85 4.31 8.01
N ILE A 81 -0.04 3.57 7.25
CA ILE A 81 0.95 2.63 7.79
C ILE A 81 2.04 3.38 8.57
N ALA A 82 2.55 4.49 8.02
CA ALA A 82 3.51 5.35 8.71
C ALA A 82 2.99 5.83 10.07
N ALA A 83 1.74 6.32 10.13
CA ALA A 83 1.11 6.75 11.37
C ALA A 83 0.93 5.59 12.36
N LEU A 84 0.58 4.39 11.89
CA LEU A 84 0.50 3.20 12.73
C LEU A 84 1.86 2.84 13.35
N VAL A 85 2.92 2.83 12.55
CA VAL A 85 4.29 2.56 13.04
C VAL A 85 4.70 3.59 14.08
N ALA A 86 4.47 4.87 13.82
CA ALA A 86 4.77 5.95 14.78
C ALA A 86 4.03 5.76 16.11
N ARG A 87 2.75 5.42 16.05
CA ARG A 87 1.95 5.07 17.24
C ARG A 87 2.52 3.87 17.99
N LEU A 88 2.87 2.80 17.28
CA LEU A 88 3.43 1.58 17.89
C LEU A 88 4.81 1.82 18.52
N LEU A 89 5.57 2.80 18.03
CA LEU A 89 6.88 3.17 18.58
C LEU A 89 6.82 4.25 19.66
N ASN A 90 5.64 4.79 19.96
CA ASN A 90 5.46 5.77 21.02
C ASN A 90 5.10 5.09 22.35
N ALA A 91 5.96 5.17 23.37
CA ALA A 91 5.71 4.55 24.68
C ALA A 91 4.50 5.14 25.43
N ASP A 92 4.08 6.36 25.10
CA ASP A 92 2.87 6.96 25.65
C ASP A 92 1.61 6.25 25.12
N GLU A 93 1.66 5.75 23.88
CA GLU A 93 0.53 5.12 23.18
C GLU A 93 0.63 3.58 23.11
N ASN A 94 1.83 3.03 23.25
CA ASN A 94 2.10 1.60 23.30
C ASN A 94 2.67 1.20 24.68
N PRO A 95 1.83 0.66 25.58
CA PRO A 95 2.27 0.25 26.92
C PRO A 95 3.41 -0.78 26.93
N ALA A 96 3.58 -1.56 25.87
CA ALA A 96 4.65 -2.56 25.78
C ALA A 96 6.06 -1.94 25.82
N LEU A 97 6.20 -0.65 25.48
CA LEU A 97 7.48 0.05 25.48
C LEU A 97 7.78 0.75 26.81
N ARG A 98 6.80 0.90 27.71
CA ARG A 98 6.95 1.68 28.96
C ARG A 98 7.92 1.07 29.96
N THR A 99 8.21 -0.22 29.82
CA THR A 99 9.16 -0.95 30.66
C THR A 99 10.61 -0.83 30.18
N LEU A 100 10.82 -0.27 28.97
CA LEU A 100 12.16 -0.04 28.43
C LEU A 100 12.85 1.15 29.12
N PRO A 101 14.18 1.24 29.08
CA PRO A 101 14.90 2.45 29.49
C PRO A 101 14.41 3.69 28.74
N VAL A 102 14.40 4.85 29.39
CA VAL A 102 13.85 6.11 28.83
C VAL A 102 14.54 6.52 27.53
N ASP A 103 15.86 6.35 27.45
CA ASP A 103 16.65 6.61 26.25
C ASP A 103 16.24 5.71 25.07
N VAL A 104 15.87 4.46 25.33
CA VAL A 104 15.35 3.54 24.29
C VAL A 104 13.94 3.92 23.87
N GLN A 105 13.10 4.38 24.81
CA GLN A 105 11.77 4.91 24.48
C GLN A 105 11.87 6.16 23.60
N ASP A 106 12.82 7.04 23.88
CA ASP A 106 13.08 8.24 23.08
C ASP A 106 13.59 7.90 21.68
N GLN A 107 14.52 6.95 21.57
CA GLN A 107 14.99 6.45 20.27
C GLN A 107 13.86 5.84 19.44
N ALA A 108 13.00 5.02 20.05
CA ALA A 108 11.84 4.46 19.37
C ALA A 108 10.90 5.56 18.86
N ARG A 109 10.61 6.56 19.70
CA ARG A 109 9.78 7.71 19.31
C ARG A 109 10.37 8.48 18.13
N THR A 110 11.68 8.75 18.14
CA THR A 110 12.37 9.40 17.02
C THR A 110 12.26 8.57 15.75
N ALA A 111 12.53 7.27 15.81
CA ALA A 111 12.39 6.39 14.65
C ALA A 111 10.94 6.39 14.11
N GLY A 112 9.94 6.41 15.00
CA GLY A 112 8.53 6.53 14.60
C GLY A 112 8.20 7.85 13.90
N ALA A 113 8.78 8.96 14.36
CA ALA A 113 8.60 10.26 13.71
C ALA A 113 9.20 10.28 12.30
N ASP A 114 10.35 9.64 12.09
CA ASP A 114 10.99 9.52 10.77
C ASP A 114 10.10 8.78 9.75
N PHE A 115 9.28 7.82 10.19
CA PHE A 115 8.31 7.17 9.30
C PHE A 115 7.17 8.10 8.86
N THR A 116 6.76 9.03 9.72
CA THR A 116 5.72 10.02 9.39
C THR A 116 6.25 11.19 8.56
N ASP A 117 7.56 11.40 8.57
CA ASP A 117 8.23 12.37 7.70
C ASP A 117 8.29 11.78 6.28
N HIS A 118 7.17 11.97 5.59
CA HIS A 118 6.69 11.23 4.44
C HIS A 118 7.55 11.38 3.15
N ASP A 119 8.59 12.21 3.22
CA ASP A 119 9.48 12.57 2.11
C ASP A 119 10.60 11.54 1.86
N ALA A 120 10.89 10.66 2.82
CA ALA A 120 12.06 9.78 2.75
C ALA A 120 11.83 8.40 2.09
N TYR A 121 10.58 7.93 1.98
CA TYR A 121 10.29 6.52 1.65
C TYR A 121 9.54 6.27 0.33
N VAL A 122 9.09 7.32 -0.36
CA VAL A 122 8.34 7.17 -1.61
C VAL A 122 9.23 7.60 -2.77
N THR A 123 9.42 6.70 -3.75
CA THR A 123 9.89 7.00 -5.13
C THR A 123 9.42 8.39 -5.54
N PRO A 124 10.22 9.24 -6.23
CA PRO A 124 9.83 10.61 -6.54
C PRO A 124 8.41 10.61 -7.08
N ARG A 125 7.46 11.13 -6.30
CA ARG A 125 6.02 10.95 -6.54
C ARG A 125 5.61 11.38 -7.94
N GLY A 126 6.38 12.29 -8.55
CA GLY A 126 6.26 12.72 -9.95
C GLY A 126 6.38 11.58 -10.98
N ASP A 127 7.20 10.55 -10.74
CA ASP A 127 7.41 9.46 -11.69
C ASP A 127 6.25 8.45 -11.69
N ILE A 128 5.66 8.18 -10.53
CA ILE A 128 4.47 7.31 -10.40
C ILE A 128 3.24 8.04 -10.94
N ALA A 129 3.01 9.29 -10.53
CA ALA A 129 1.88 10.09 -11.02
C ALA A 129 1.94 10.29 -12.55
N LYS A 130 3.13 10.54 -13.12
CA LYS A 130 3.32 10.62 -14.56
C LYS A 130 2.99 9.30 -15.25
N THR A 131 3.49 8.17 -14.73
CA THR A 131 3.20 6.83 -15.27
C THR A 131 1.70 6.52 -15.22
N VAL A 132 1.02 6.87 -14.12
CA VAL A 132 -0.42 6.68 -13.92
C VAL A 132 -1.25 7.58 -14.85
N TYR A 133 -0.83 8.83 -15.07
CA TYR A 133 -1.50 9.78 -15.95
C TYR A 133 -1.34 9.40 -17.43
N ASP A 134 -0.15 8.91 -17.83
CA ASP A 134 0.13 8.45 -19.19
C ASP A 134 -0.70 7.21 -19.59
N LEU A 135 -1.25 6.45 -18.62
CA LEU A 135 -2.15 5.30 -18.87
C LEU A 135 -3.57 5.70 -19.32
N ASN A 136 -3.97 6.97 -19.18
CA ASN A 136 -5.24 7.48 -19.71
C ASN A 136 -5.18 9.01 -19.92
N PRO A 137 -4.60 9.49 -21.04
CA PRO A 137 -4.59 10.91 -21.35
C PRO A 137 -6.03 11.36 -21.68
N ILE A 138 -6.58 12.24 -20.84
CA ILE A 138 -7.83 12.96 -21.15
C ILE A 138 -7.52 14.03 -22.20
#